data_AF-A0A2V2A8L9-F1
#
_entry.id   AF-A0A2V2A8L9-F1
#
_cell.length_a   1.000
_cell.length_b   1.000
_cell.length_c   1.000
_cell.angle_alpha   90.00
_cell.angle_beta   90.00
_cell.angle_gamma   90.00
#
_symmetry.space_group_name_H-M   'P 1'
#
loop_
_entity.id
_entity.type
_entity.pdbx_description
1 polymer ?
#
loop_
_entity_poly.entity_id
_entity_poly.type
_entity_poly.pdbx_seq_one_letter_code
_entity_poly.pdbx_strand_id
1 'polypeptide(L)'
;MLWPSTLGDSSLYSEEQLKSLKEGRTRVRLHIEQQANGTLKAYGYNTQKRSDWEMIPVVQFVAQGSQQVADFGNGVTLIWTPAVDPSSTSGIPPLEGAPQAPQIWIYPPTPAADSIIVNPIYPPEYKDFILVFPADSGIKPLYIVFSLRFDAARYHGKTDTPVKSKGPENGQDALDNSVQVKPTSERRIGIDPKTNEFVVFDHTGGDDYHGHVRAWNKLHQDMKNVLIKAKKADTKGNILGAKQ
;
A
#
# COMPACT_ATOMS: atom_id res chain seq x y z
N MET A 1 4.01 -1.58 -17.19
CA MET A 1 5.36 -1.85 -16.66
C MET A 1 6.24 -0.68 -17.04
N LEU A 2 6.72 0.09 -16.05
CA LEU A 2 7.65 1.20 -16.30
C LEU A 2 9.06 0.67 -16.11
N TRP A 3 9.84 0.71 -17.19
CA TRP A 3 11.25 0.35 -17.19
C TRP A 3 12.07 1.64 -17.23
N PRO A 4 12.80 2.04 -16.18
CA PRO A 4 13.71 3.17 -16.27
C PRO A 4 14.84 2.80 -17.26
N SER A 5 14.90 3.48 -18.39
CA SER A 5 16.08 3.46 -19.25
C SER A 5 17.23 4.19 -18.57
N THR A 6 18.46 3.90 -19.00
CA THR A 6 19.68 4.44 -18.40
C THR A 6 19.73 5.96 -18.51
N LEU A 7 19.36 6.68 -17.43
CA LEU A 7 19.59 8.10 -17.24
C LEU A 7 20.87 8.29 -16.40
N GLY A 8 21.84 9.03 -16.92
CA GLY A 8 23.18 9.21 -16.34
C GLY A 8 23.25 10.09 -15.08
N ASP A 9 22.31 9.97 -14.14
CA ASP A 9 22.17 10.86 -12.96
C ASP A 9 22.41 10.17 -11.60
N SER A 10 23.10 9.03 -11.57
CA SER A 10 23.42 8.26 -10.35
C SER A 10 22.21 7.63 -9.63
N SER A 11 21.04 7.55 -10.27
CA SER A 11 19.85 6.82 -9.78
C SER A 11 19.83 5.33 -10.15
N LEU A 12 20.84 4.85 -10.88
CA LEU A 12 20.87 3.48 -11.42
C LEU A 12 21.83 2.62 -10.60
N TYR A 13 21.26 1.86 -9.68
CA TYR A 13 21.98 0.78 -9.01
C TYR A 13 22.12 -0.42 -9.94
N SER A 14 23.27 -1.11 -9.89
CA SER A 14 23.37 -2.46 -10.44
C SER A 14 22.53 -3.44 -9.62
N GLU A 15 22.24 -4.61 -10.17
CA GLU A 15 21.51 -5.65 -9.42
C GLU A 15 22.29 -6.10 -8.18
N GLU A 16 23.62 -6.20 -8.29
CA GLU A 16 24.52 -6.53 -7.17
C GLU A 16 24.46 -5.46 -6.09
N GLN A 17 24.40 -4.18 -6.48
CA GLN A 17 24.26 -3.08 -5.53
C GLN A 17 22.93 -3.18 -4.78
N LEU A 18 21.80 -3.34 -5.50
CA LEU A 18 20.48 -3.46 -4.88
C LEU A 18 20.38 -4.61 -3.88
N LYS A 19 21.03 -5.75 -4.15
CA LYS A 19 21.07 -6.89 -3.21
C LYS A 19 21.70 -6.57 -1.85
N SER A 20 22.54 -5.53 -1.77
CA SER A 20 23.19 -5.10 -0.53
C SER A 20 22.48 -3.93 0.19
N LEU A 21 21.44 -3.36 -0.43
CA LEU A 21 20.77 -2.16 0.05
C LEU A 21 19.47 -2.49 0.79
N LYS A 22 19.18 -1.71 1.83
CA LYS A 22 17.86 -1.69 2.48
C LYS A 22 16.89 -0.74 1.80
N GLU A 23 17.42 0.31 1.19
CA GLU A 23 16.66 1.32 0.47
C GLU A 23 17.41 1.74 -0.79
N GLY A 24 16.67 2.02 -1.86
CA GLY A 24 17.19 2.48 -3.13
C GLY A 24 16.60 3.84 -3.48
N ARG A 25 17.42 4.70 -4.06
CA ARG A 25 17.00 5.99 -4.60
C ARG A 25 16.16 5.82 -5.88
N THR A 26 15.03 6.50 -5.96
CA THR A 26 14.22 6.68 -7.17
C THR A 26 13.90 8.16 -7.42
N ARG A 27 13.77 8.53 -8.70
CA ARG A 27 13.37 9.87 -9.15
C ARG A 27 11.88 10.02 -9.41
N VAL A 28 11.15 8.91 -9.47
CA VAL A 28 9.70 8.87 -9.70
C VAL A 28 9.07 7.88 -8.72
N ARG A 29 7.98 8.29 -8.11
CA ARG A 29 7.18 7.53 -7.15
C ARG A 29 5.74 7.48 -7.66
N LEU A 30 5.13 6.30 -7.67
CA LEU A 30 3.80 6.06 -8.20
C LEU A 30 2.86 5.59 -7.10
N HIS A 31 1.61 5.96 -7.26
CA HIS A 31 0.50 5.48 -6.48
C HIS A 31 -0.61 5.00 -7.41
N ILE A 32 -1.27 3.91 -7.01
CA ILE A 32 -2.37 3.31 -7.75
C ILE A 32 -3.46 2.94 -6.77
N GLU A 33 -4.71 3.17 -7.16
CA GLU A 33 -5.90 2.74 -6.43
C GLU A 33 -6.96 2.22 -7.41
N GLN A 34 -7.75 1.25 -6.97
CA GLN A 34 -8.95 0.84 -7.69
C GLN A 34 -10.15 1.61 -7.15
N GLN A 35 -10.89 2.27 -8.05
CA GLN A 35 -12.10 3.00 -7.72
C GLN A 35 -13.29 2.05 -7.56
N ALA A 36 -14.35 2.50 -6.90
CA ALA A 36 -15.55 1.71 -6.64
C ALA A 36 -16.26 1.16 -7.91
N ASN A 37 -16.05 1.78 -9.06
CA ASN A 37 -16.55 1.33 -10.37
C ASN A 37 -15.62 0.28 -11.05
N GLY A 38 -14.55 -0.15 -10.38
CA GLY A 38 -13.56 -1.09 -10.88
C GLY A 38 -12.43 -0.48 -11.71
N THR A 39 -12.50 0.81 -12.07
CA THR A 39 -11.43 1.47 -12.85
C THR A 39 -10.23 1.80 -11.99
N LEU A 40 -9.04 1.74 -12.58
CA LEU A 40 -7.81 2.13 -11.91
C LEU A 40 -7.58 3.64 -12.03
N LYS A 41 -7.19 4.27 -10.93
CA LYS A 41 -6.61 5.62 -10.90
C LYS A 41 -5.15 5.49 -10.47
N ALA A 42 -4.27 6.17 -11.19
CA ALA A 42 -2.86 6.23 -10.82
C ALA A 42 -2.27 7.59 -11.15
N TYR A 43 -1.34 8.01 -10.30
CA TYR A 43 -0.56 9.22 -10.47
C TYR A 43 0.80 9.00 -9.81
N GLY A 44 1.72 9.92 -10.02
CA GLY A 44 2.99 9.89 -9.34
C GLY A 44 3.58 11.26 -9.14
N TYR A 45 4.64 11.31 -8.37
CA TYR A 45 5.45 12.52 -8.22
C TYR A 45 6.88 12.23 -8.65
N ASN A 46 7.52 13.23 -9.25
CA ASN A 46 8.98 13.24 -9.29
C ASN A 46 9.52 13.71 -7.93
N THR A 47 10.67 13.18 -7.51
CA THR A 47 11.20 13.42 -6.16
C THR A 47 12.02 14.72 -6.08
N GLN A 48 12.48 15.25 -7.21
CA GLN A 48 13.38 16.41 -7.28
C GLN A 48 14.52 16.35 -6.24
N LYS A 49 14.59 17.35 -5.37
CA LYS A 49 15.57 17.48 -4.27
C LYS A 49 15.00 17.01 -2.92
N ARG A 50 13.80 16.41 -2.89
CA ARG A 50 13.16 15.92 -1.66
C ARG A 50 13.78 14.58 -1.25
N SER A 51 14.76 14.66 -0.35
CA SER A 51 15.41 13.48 0.20
C SER A 51 14.44 12.57 0.98
N ASP A 52 13.39 13.15 1.56
CA ASP A 52 12.31 12.43 2.24
C ASP A 52 11.43 11.60 1.28
N TRP A 53 11.54 11.81 -0.04
CA TRP A 53 10.73 11.14 -1.06
C TRP A 53 11.54 10.18 -1.93
N GLU A 54 12.85 10.38 -2.05
CA GLU A 54 13.68 9.67 -3.02
C GLU A 54 14.06 8.25 -2.59
N MET A 55 14.07 7.93 -1.29
CA MET A 55 14.44 6.61 -0.81
C MET A 55 13.21 5.72 -0.66
N ILE A 56 13.25 4.51 -1.23
CA ILE A 56 12.24 3.47 -1.06
C ILE A 56 12.85 2.16 -0.61
N PRO A 57 12.09 1.31 0.12
CA PRO A 57 12.64 0.05 0.58
C PRO A 57 12.95 -0.88 -0.59
N VAL A 58 14.09 -1.57 -0.47
CA VAL A 58 14.48 -2.68 -1.34
C VAL A 58 14.07 -3.97 -0.65
N VAL A 59 13.19 -4.72 -1.29
CA VAL A 59 12.66 -5.99 -0.78
C VAL A 59 13.23 -7.13 -1.62
N GLN A 60 13.68 -8.17 -0.93
CA GLN A 60 14.26 -9.36 -1.55
C GLN A 60 13.39 -10.57 -1.24
N PHE A 61 13.38 -11.54 -2.14
CA PHE A 61 12.82 -12.84 -1.83
C PHE A 61 13.70 -13.62 -0.86
N VAL A 62 13.06 -14.25 0.11
CA VAL A 62 13.69 -15.17 1.05
C VAL A 62 13.00 -16.53 0.92
N ALA A 63 13.79 -17.60 0.89
CA ALA A 63 13.26 -18.95 0.90
C ALA A 63 12.52 -19.23 2.21
N GLN A 64 11.26 -19.64 2.11
CA GLN A 64 10.42 -20.11 3.21
C GLN A 64 9.84 -21.48 2.81
N GLY A 65 10.47 -22.56 3.29
CA GLY A 65 10.16 -23.91 2.85
C GLY A 65 10.44 -24.07 1.35
N SER A 66 9.41 -24.40 0.56
CA SER A 66 9.49 -24.51 -0.90
C SER A 66 9.12 -23.23 -1.64
N GLN A 67 8.81 -22.14 -0.94
CA GLN A 67 8.37 -20.88 -1.53
C GLN A 67 9.47 -19.81 -1.46
N GLN A 68 9.46 -18.88 -2.40
CA GLN A 68 10.24 -17.64 -2.31
C GLN A 68 9.28 -16.52 -1.90
N VAL A 69 9.50 -15.91 -0.74
CA VAL A 69 8.59 -14.92 -0.15
C VAL A 69 9.28 -13.58 -0.01
N ALA A 70 8.67 -12.55 -0.59
CA ALA A 70 9.02 -11.15 -0.38
C ALA A 70 8.02 -10.53 0.62
N ASP A 71 8.51 -10.09 1.78
CA ASP A 71 7.70 -9.44 2.81
C ASP A 71 7.82 -7.91 2.70
N PHE A 72 6.71 -7.24 2.38
CA PHE A 72 6.63 -5.78 2.27
C PHE A 72 6.27 -5.10 3.60
N GLY A 73 6.12 -5.90 4.65
CA GLY A 73 5.64 -5.49 5.96
C GLY A 73 4.13 -5.25 5.98
N ASN A 74 3.63 -4.96 7.19
CA ASN A 74 2.23 -4.60 7.43
C ASN A 74 1.21 -5.63 6.88
N GLY A 75 1.60 -6.91 6.88
CA GLY A 75 0.77 -8.04 6.48
C GLY A 75 0.69 -8.29 4.98
N VAL A 76 1.56 -7.68 4.17
CA VAL A 76 1.58 -7.86 2.71
C VAL A 76 2.82 -8.62 2.29
N THR A 77 2.63 -9.75 1.62
CA THR A 77 3.71 -10.58 1.08
C THR A 77 3.44 -10.96 -0.37
N LEU A 78 4.49 -11.17 -1.16
CA LEU A 78 4.40 -11.76 -2.50
C LEU A 78 5.17 -13.07 -2.53
N ILE A 79 4.54 -14.10 -3.08
CA ILE A 79 5.14 -15.40 -3.30
C ILE A 79 5.57 -15.47 -4.76
N TRP A 80 6.84 -15.78 -4.99
CA TRP A 80 7.35 -16.09 -6.32
C TRP A 80 7.58 -17.59 -6.46
N THR A 81 7.01 -18.15 -7.52
CA THR A 81 7.23 -19.53 -7.93
C THR A 81 7.95 -19.48 -9.26
N PRO A 82 9.23 -19.91 -9.35
CA PRO A 82 9.94 -19.96 -10.62
C PRO A 82 9.22 -20.88 -11.60
N ALA A 83 9.19 -20.53 -12.88
CA ALA A 83 8.69 -21.42 -13.92
C ALA A 83 9.59 -22.66 -13.99
N VAL A 84 9.00 -23.85 -13.87
CA VAL A 84 9.73 -25.13 -14.01
C VAL A 84 10.18 -25.34 -15.47
N ASP A 85 9.38 -24.83 -16.42
CA ASP A 85 9.71 -24.76 -17.83
C ASP A 85 9.27 -23.38 -18.38
N PRO A 86 10.20 -22.52 -18.82
CA PRO A 86 9.88 -21.19 -19.37
C PRO A 86 8.99 -21.23 -20.62
N SER A 87 8.91 -22.37 -21.30
CA SER A 87 8.05 -22.58 -22.48
C SER A 87 6.65 -23.10 -22.12
N SER A 88 6.45 -23.58 -20.89
CA SER A 88 5.18 -24.07 -20.40
C SER A 88 4.35 -22.92 -19.81
N THR A 89 3.45 -22.37 -20.63
CA THR A 89 2.42 -21.42 -20.17
C THR A 89 1.27 -22.11 -19.44
N SER A 90 1.27 -23.44 -19.35
CA SER A 90 0.08 -24.25 -19.06
C SER A 90 -0.37 -24.26 -17.59
N GLY A 91 0.45 -23.72 -16.66
CA GLY A 91 0.15 -23.70 -15.23
C GLY A 91 -0.20 -22.32 -14.65
N ILE A 92 -0.06 -21.24 -15.43
CA ILE A 92 -0.46 -19.89 -15.02
C ILE A 92 -1.86 -19.69 -15.61
N PRO A 93 -2.92 -19.53 -14.78
CA PRO A 93 -4.23 -19.18 -15.30
C PRO A 93 -4.08 -17.93 -16.19
N PRO A 94 -4.73 -17.88 -17.36
CA PRO A 94 -4.78 -16.63 -18.10
C PRO A 94 -5.22 -15.51 -17.15
N LEU A 95 -4.58 -14.35 -17.25
CA LEU A 95 -5.05 -13.15 -16.55
C LEU A 95 -6.46 -12.84 -17.08
N GLU A 96 -7.49 -13.39 -16.43
CA GLU A 96 -8.87 -13.14 -16.80
C GLU A 96 -9.22 -11.70 -16.39
N GLY A 97 -9.36 -10.82 -17.38
CA GLY A 97 -9.92 -9.50 -17.18
C GLY A 97 -9.05 -8.54 -16.36
N ALA A 98 -7.72 -8.58 -16.50
CA ALA A 98 -6.86 -7.56 -15.89
C ALA A 98 -7.30 -6.15 -16.36
N PRO A 99 -7.59 -5.22 -15.43
CA PRO A 99 -8.02 -3.88 -15.80
C PRO A 99 -6.95 -3.18 -16.63
N GLN A 100 -7.36 -2.41 -17.64
CA GLN A 100 -6.44 -1.65 -18.47
C GLN A 100 -5.64 -0.66 -17.60
N ALA A 101 -4.32 -0.63 -17.78
CA ALA A 101 -3.46 0.31 -17.08
C ALA A 101 -3.91 1.75 -17.41
N PRO A 102 -4.14 2.60 -16.38
CA PRO A 102 -4.59 3.97 -16.61
C PRO A 102 -3.44 4.82 -17.15
N GLN A 103 -3.77 5.98 -17.73
CA GLN A 103 -2.78 7.00 -17.99
C GLN A 103 -2.24 7.54 -16.66
N ILE A 104 -0.92 7.48 -16.47
CA ILE A 104 -0.25 7.91 -15.24
C ILE A 104 0.39 9.28 -15.46
N TRP A 105 -0.07 10.28 -14.72
CA TRP A 105 0.52 11.61 -14.72
C TRP A 105 1.58 11.73 -13.63
N ILE A 106 2.74 12.30 -13.97
CA ILE A 106 3.83 12.55 -13.03
C ILE A 106 3.90 14.04 -12.71
N TYR A 107 3.66 14.38 -11.45
CA TYR A 107 3.56 15.74 -10.96
C TYR A 107 4.86 16.21 -10.29
N PRO A 108 5.23 17.50 -10.40
CA PRO A 108 6.27 18.07 -9.56
C PRO A 108 5.76 18.23 -8.11
N PRO A 109 6.64 18.20 -7.10
CA PRO A 109 6.30 18.40 -5.69
C PRO A 109 6.04 19.89 -5.39
N THR A 110 5.03 20.49 -6.03
CA THR A 110 4.69 21.91 -5.87
C THR A 110 3.24 22.07 -5.40
N PRO A 111 2.92 23.12 -4.63
CA PRO A 111 1.54 23.38 -4.19
C PRO A 111 0.53 23.50 -5.34
N ALA A 112 0.97 23.94 -6.52
CA ALA A 112 0.13 24.03 -7.71
C ALA A 112 -0.25 22.66 -8.30
N ALA A 113 0.59 21.64 -8.12
CA ALA A 113 0.24 20.28 -8.51
C ALA A 113 -0.75 19.63 -7.53
N ASP A 114 -0.63 19.98 -6.24
CA ASP A 114 -1.49 19.44 -5.17
C ASP A 114 -2.96 19.87 -5.31
N SER A 115 -3.25 20.96 -6.02
CA SER A 115 -4.63 21.37 -6.32
C SER A 115 -5.26 20.63 -7.50
N ILE A 116 -4.47 19.86 -8.26
CA ILE A 116 -4.95 19.08 -9.43
C ILE A 116 -5.48 17.71 -8.97
N ILE A 117 -4.84 17.12 -7.97
CA ILE A 117 -5.19 15.80 -7.46
C ILE A 117 -6.18 15.97 -6.30
N VAL A 118 -7.36 15.37 -6.41
CA VAL A 118 -8.34 15.39 -5.32
C VAL A 118 -7.82 14.50 -4.18
N ASN A 119 -7.56 15.09 -3.01
CA ASN A 119 -7.04 14.44 -1.80
C ASN A 119 -5.78 13.59 -2.09
N PRO A 120 -4.64 14.20 -2.46
CA PRO A 120 -3.45 13.44 -2.81
C PRO A 120 -2.89 12.69 -1.60
N ILE A 121 -2.46 11.46 -1.85
CA ILE A 121 -1.51 10.75 -1.01
C ILE A 121 -0.11 11.11 -1.50
N TYR A 122 0.81 11.37 -0.58
CA TYR A 122 2.17 11.76 -0.92
C TYR A 122 3.16 10.59 -0.84
N PRO A 123 4.30 10.64 -1.55
CA PRO A 123 5.23 9.52 -1.65
C PRO A 123 5.66 8.85 -0.34
N PRO A 124 5.89 9.55 0.79
CA PRO A 124 6.22 8.89 2.05
C PRO A 124 5.15 7.90 2.55
N GLU A 125 3.90 8.03 2.07
CA GLU A 125 2.78 7.18 2.43
C GLU A 125 2.52 6.05 1.42
N TYR A 126 3.16 6.09 0.24
CA TYR A 126 3.01 5.09 -0.80
C TYR A 126 3.45 3.70 -0.34
N LYS A 127 2.83 2.68 -0.94
CA LYS A 127 3.19 1.27 -0.77
C LYS A 127 3.93 0.79 -2.00
N ASP A 128 5.12 1.33 -2.18
CA ASP A 128 5.99 1.06 -3.32
C ASP A 128 7.42 0.71 -2.90
N PHE A 129 8.04 -0.14 -3.71
CA PHE A 129 9.23 -0.90 -3.35
C PHE A 129 10.06 -1.21 -4.59
N ILE A 130 11.36 -1.43 -4.40
CA ILE A 130 12.19 -2.12 -5.38
C ILE A 130 12.22 -3.60 -4.98
N LEU A 131 11.64 -4.46 -5.80
CA LEU A 131 11.67 -5.90 -5.62
C LEU A 131 12.87 -6.50 -6.38
N VAL A 132 13.75 -7.19 -5.67
CA VAL A 132 14.92 -7.86 -6.23
C VAL A 132 14.72 -9.37 -6.19
N PHE A 133 14.88 -10.00 -7.35
CA PHE A 133 14.74 -11.44 -7.52
C PHE A 133 16.05 -12.19 -7.19
N PRO A 134 15.98 -13.50 -6.91
CA PRO A 134 17.18 -14.34 -6.78
C PRO A 134 18.11 -14.20 -7.98
N ALA A 135 19.42 -14.24 -7.74
CA ALA A 135 20.43 -13.88 -8.74
C ALA A 135 20.43 -14.76 -10.00
N ASP A 136 20.00 -16.01 -9.84
CA ASP A 136 19.89 -17.04 -10.87
C ASP A 136 18.52 -17.06 -11.57
N SER A 137 17.59 -16.19 -11.17
CA SER A 137 16.25 -16.13 -11.76
C SER A 137 16.23 -15.62 -13.22
N GLY A 138 17.27 -14.86 -13.62
CA GLY A 138 17.26 -14.12 -14.89
C GLY A 138 16.25 -12.97 -14.95
N ILE A 139 15.56 -12.68 -13.83
CA ILE A 139 14.57 -11.61 -13.72
C ILE A 139 15.25 -10.39 -13.11
N LYS A 140 15.22 -9.29 -13.86
CA LYS A 140 15.74 -8.01 -13.38
C LYS A 140 14.85 -7.42 -12.28
N PRO A 141 15.39 -6.58 -11.38
CA PRO A 141 14.61 -5.92 -10.33
C PRO A 141 13.40 -5.14 -10.87
N LEU A 142 12.32 -5.12 -10.10
CA LEU A 142 11.06 -4.45 -10.47
C LEU A 142 10.72 -3.34 -9.47
N TYR A 143 10.24 -2.22 -10.00
CA TYR A 143 9.51 -1.26 -9.18
C TYR A 143 8.06 -1.76 -9.02
N ILE A 144 7.64 -2.00 -7.78
CA ILE A 144 6.30 -2.50 -7.46
C ILE A 144 5.58 -1.45 -6.62
N VAL A 145 4.30 -1.25 -6.94
CA VAL A 145 3.35 -0.49 -6.14
C VAL A 145 2.09 -1.33 -5.97
N PHE A 146 1.47 -1.28 -4.80
CA PHE A 146 0.18 -1.91 -4.56
C PHE A 146 -0.72 -1.00 -3.71
N SER A 147 -2.01 -1.31 -3.70
CA SER A 147 -3.00 -0.72 -2.80
C SER A 147 -3.93 -1.81 -2.28
N LEU A 148 -4.49 -1.56 -1.11
CA LEU A 148 -5.54 -2.40 -0.55
C LEU A 148 -6.88 -1.85 -1.02
N ARG A 149 -7.87 -2.72 -1.22
CA ARG A 149 -9.19 -2.31 -1.69
C ARG A 149 -10.19 -2.26 -0.55
N PHE A 150 -10.89 -1.14 -0.44
CA PHE A 150 -12.02 -0.97 0.46
C PHE A 150 -13.35 -1.21 -0.28
N ASP A 151 -14.21 -2.05 0.29
CA ASP A 151 -15.62 -2.14 -0.10
C ASP A 151 -16.52 -1.75 1.07
N ALA A 152 -17.46 -0.84 0.80
CA ALA A 152 -18.39 -0.36 1.80
C ALA A 152 -19.48 -1.42 2.04
N ALA A 153 -19.43 -2.08 3.20
CA ALA A 153 -20.42 -3.10 3.54
C ALA A 153 -21.83 -2.49 3.57
N ARG A 154 -22.72 -2.98 2.68
CA ARG A 154 -24.09 -2.45 2.49
C ARG A 154 -24.95 -2.37 3.76
N TYR A 155 -24.58 -3.13 4.79
CA TYR A 155 -25.31 -3.20 6.05
C TYR A 155 -24.87 -2.16 7.09
N HIS A 156 -23.79 -1.41 6.86
CA HIS A 156 -23.39 -0.29 7.69
C HIS A 156 -24.12 0.99 7.26
N GLY A 157 -24.76 1.66 8.23
CA GLY A 157 -25.42 2.95 8.02
C GLY A 157 -24.47 4.13 8.25
N LYS A 158 -24.97 5.36 8.04
CA LYS A 158 -24.24 6.61 8.33
C LYS A 158 -24.12 6.93 9.82
N THR A 159 -24.84 6.22 10.68
CA THR A 159 -24.85 6.40 12.13
C THR A 159 -24.82 5.05 12.82
N ASP A 160 -24.39 5.03 14.08
CA ASP A 160 -24.50 3.85 14.92
C ASP A 160 -25.97 3.48 15.17
N THR A 161 -26.20 2.18 15.33
CA THR A 161 -27.44 1.59 15.82
C THR A 161 -27.12 0.67 16.99
N PRO A 162 -28.11 0.23 17.79
CA PRO A 162 -27.86 -0.72 18.87
C PRO A 162 -27.18 -2.04 18.44
N VAL A 163 -27.29 -2.40 17.15
CA VAL A 163 -26.82 -3.69 16.62
C VAL A 163 -25.59 -3.52 15.70
N LYS A 164 -25.43 -2.36 15.06
CA LYS A 164 -24.44 -2.14 14.01
C LYS A 164 -23.73 -0.80 14.18
N SER A 165 -22.41 -0.83 14.00
CA SER A 165 -21.62 0.39 13.85
C SER A 165 -21.94 1.13 12.56
N LYS A 166 -21.69 2.43 12.58
CA LYS A 166 -21.54 3.27 11.40
C LYS A 166 -20.40 2.76 10.50
N GLY A 167 -20.58 2.90 9.18
CA GLY A 167 -19.52 2.69 8.19
C GLY A 167 -18.65 3.95 8.02
N PRO A 168 -17.36 3.82 7.70
CA PRO A 168 -16.48 4.97 7.55
C PRO A 168 -16.87 5.83 6.35
N GLU A 169 -16.73 7.15 6.48
CA GLU A 169 -17.01 8.09 5.39
C GLU A 169 -15.88 8.11 4.36
N ASN A 170 -14.62 8.10 4.81
CA ASN A 170 -13.43 8.00 3.94
C ASN A 170 -12.76 6.62 4.10
N GLY A 171 -13.51 5.55 3.81
CA GLY A 171 -13.06 4.17 4.07
C GLY A 171 -11.78 3.75 3.35
N GLN A 172 -11.59 4.15 2.09
CA GLN A 172 -10.37 3.88 1.33
C GLN A 172 -9.17 4.64 1.93
N ASP A 173 -9.30 5.95 2.19
CA ASP A 173 -8.26 6.76 2.85
C ASP A 173 -7.84 6.16 4.21
N ALA A 174 -8.82 5.71 5.00
CA ALA A 174 -8.58 5.06 6.30
C ALA A 174 -7.92 3.68 6.15
N LEU A 175 -8.20 2.94 5.08
CA LEU A 175 -7.57 1.66 4.78
C LEU A 175 -6.12 1.83 4.32
N ASP A 176 -5.84 2.81 3.45
CA ASP A 176 -4.49 3.08 2.95
C ASP A 176 -3.54 3.51 4.07
N ASN A 177 -4.08 4.22 5.07
CA ASN A 177 -3.34 4.59 6.27
C ASN A 177 -3.41 3.52 7.39
N SER A 178 -4.00 2.35 7.17
CA SER A 178 -4.17 1.35 8.22
C SER A 178 -2.91 0.53 8.53
N VAL A 179 -2.87 0.00 9.76
CA VAL A 179 -1.87 -0.96 10.23
C VAL A 179 -2.50 -2.30 10.55
N GLN A 180 -1.82 -3.38 10.21
CA GLN A 180 -2.22 -4.74 10.61
C GLN A 180 -2.18 -4.85 12.14
N VAL A 181 -3.25 -5.40 12.73
CA VAL A 181 -3.38 -5.48 14.19
C VAL A 181 -2.42 -6.50 14.79
N LYS A 182 -2.23 -7.65 14.13
CA LYS A 182 -1.28 -8.70 14.53
C LYS A 182 -0.89 -9.57 13.33
N PRO A 183 0.29 -10.21 13.33
CA PRO A 183 0.77 -11.01 12.19
C PRO A 183 -0.15 -12.19 11.82
N THR A 184 -0.87 -12.75 12.80
CA THR A 184 -1.73 -13.93 12.60
C THR A 184 -3.15 -13.59 12.14
N SER A 185 -3.40 -12.36 11.69
CA SER A 185 -4.74 -11.88 11.35
C SER A 185 -4.64 -10.80 10.30
N GLU A 186 -5.46 -10.91 9.25
CA GLU A 186 -5.54 -9.88 8.20
C GLU A 186 -6.23 -8.60 8.70
N ARG A 187 -6.94 -8.66 9.85
CA ARG A 187 -7.55 -7.49 10.49
C ARG A 187 -6.59 -6.30 10.62
N ARG A 188 -7.09 -5.13 10.24
CA ARG A 188 -6.36 -3.85 10.25
C ARG A 188 -7.10 -2.81 11.07
N ILE A 189 -6.39 -1.77 11.47
CA ILE A 189 -6.99 -0.56 12.03
C ILE A 189 -6.34 0.68 11.44
N GLY A 190 -7.18 1.61 10.99
CA GLY A 190 -6.78 2.92 10.46
C GLY A 190 -7.45 4.06 11.20
N ILE A 191 -7.15 5.27 10.74
CA ILE A 191 -7.74 6.52 11.24
C ILE A 191 -8.36 7.29 10.08
N ASP A 192 -9.42 8.04 10.36
CA ASP A 192 -9.93 9.08 9.48
C ASP A 192 -9.75 10.43 10.18
N PRO A 193 -8.67 11.19 9.86
CA PRO A 193 -8.43 12.49 10.47
C PRO A 193 -9.49 13.55 10.10
N LYS A 194 -10.27 13.36 9.02
CA LYS A 194 -11.28 14.32 8.57
C LYS A 194 -12.53 14.23 9.43
N THR A 195 -12.95 13.01 9.78
CA THR A 195 -14.10 12.76 10.66
C THR A 195 -13.71 12.50 12.12
N ASN A 196 -12.41 12.44 12.41
CA ASN A 196 -11.83 12.09 13.70
C ASN A 196 -12.29 10.69 14.20
N GLU A 197 -12.28 9.70 13.30
CA GLU A 197 -12.79 8.34 13.56
C GLU A 197 -11.68 7.28 13.50
N PHE A 198 -11.82 6.22 14.31
CA PHE A 198 -11.03 4.99 14.15
C PHE A 198 -11.81 3.98 13.33
N VAL A 199 -11.16 3.35 12.37
CA VAL A 199 -11.80 2.41 11.45
C VAL A 199 -11.15 1.04 11.58
N VAL A 200 -11.94 0.04 11.99
CA VAL A 200 -11.50 -1.35 12.05
C VAL A 200 -11.86 -2.03 10.74
N PHE A 201 -10.88 -2.70 10.13
CA PHE A 201 -11.05 -3.37 8.85
C PHE A 201 -10.92 -4.88 8.99
N ASP A 202 -11.89 -5.59 8.43
CA ASP A 202 -11.94 -7.04 8.34
C ASP A 202 -11.82 -7.45 6.87
N HIS A 203 -10.94 -8.41 6.60
CA HIS A 203 -10.84 -9.03 5.29
C HIS A 203 -11.87 -10.16 5.18
N THR A 204 -12.75 -10.12 4.18
CA THR A 204 -13.89 -11.04 4.09
C THR A 204 -13.83 -11.90 2.84
N GLY A 205 -12.70 -12.53 2.56
CA GLY A 205 -12.52 -13.37 1.37
C GLY A 205 -12.54 -12.57 0.05
N GLY A 206 -11.80 -13.03 -0.95
CA GLY A 206 -11.47 -12.20 -2.11
C GLY A 206 -10.35 -11.20 -1.77
N ASP A 207 -10.39 -10.01 -2.37
CA ASP A 207 -9.35 -8.98 -2.23
C ASP A 207 -9.82 -7.74 -1.41
N ASP A 208 -11.04 -7.77 -0.88
CA ASP A 208 -11.73 -6.60 -0.33
C ASP A 208 -11.71 -6.55 1.21
N TYR A 209 -11.42 -5.37 1.74
CA TYR A 209 -11.56 -5.03 3.15
C TYR A 209 -12.87 -4.30 3.43
N HIS A 210 -13.57 -4.72 4.47
CA HIS A 210 -14.76 -4.06 4.99
C HIS A 210 -14.43 -3.33 6.28
N GLY A 211 -14.86 -2.08 6.39
CA GLY A 211 -14.53 -1.20 7.51
C GLY A 211 -15.75 -0.79 8.32
N HIS A 212 -15.56 -0.62 9.62
CA HIS A 212 -16.55 -0.03 10.50
C HIS A 212 -15.92 0.89 11.55
N VAL A 213 -16.64 1.94 11.91
CA VAL A 213 -16.17 2.93 12.88
C VAL A 213 -16.28 2.39 14.30
N ARG A 214 -15.27 2.65 15.13
CA ARG A 214 -15.24 2.32 16.56
C ARG A 214 -14.71 3.47 17.38
N ALA A 215 -15.34 3.74 18.52
CA ALA A 215 -14.81 4.67 19.52
C ALA A 215 -13.56 4.08 20.21
N TRP A 216 -12.63 4.95 20.61
CA TRP A 216 -11.38 4.55 21.28
C TRP A 216 -11.59 3.61 22.46
N ASN A 217 -12.55 3.91 23.33
CA ASN A 217 -12.86 3.10 24.51
C ASN A 217 -13.45 1.71 24.19
N LYS A 218 -13.90 1.49 22.94
CA LYS A 218 -14.40 0.20 22.44
C LYS A 218 -13.36 -0.58 21.64
N LEU A 219 -12.20 0.00 21.36
CA LEU A 219 -11.11 -0.71 20.68
C LEU A 219 -10.47 -1.75 21.62
N HIS A 220 -10.09 -2.90 21.04
CA HIS A 220 -9.25 -3.87 21.71
C HIS A 220 -7.88 -3.27 22.05
N GLN A 221 -7.21 -3.75 23.10
CA GLN A 221 -5.93 -3.18 23.53
C GLN A 221 -4.85 -3.29 22.45
N ASP A 222 -4.80 -4.40 21.72
CA ASP A 222 -3.85 -4.58 20.60
C ASP A 222 -4.02 -3.52 19.52
N MET A 223 -5.26 -3.16 19.20
CA MET A 223 -5.58 -2.11 18.22
C MET A 223 -5.07 -0.74 18.68
N LYS A 224 -5.27 -0.41 19.96
CA LYS A 224 -4.73 0.82 20.56
C LYS A 224 -3.20 0.83 20.51
N ASN A 225 -2.57 -0.29 20.87
CA ASN A 225 -1.12 -0.43 20.90
C ASN A 225 -0.51 -0.22 19.51
N VAL A 226 -1.08 -0.82 18.46
CA VAL A 226 -0.56 -0.63 17.09
C VAL A 226 -0.77 0.80 16.58
N LEU A 227 -1.88 1.46 16.91
CA LEU A 227 -2.11 2.87 16.56
C LEU A 227 -1.11 3.80 17.24
N ILE A 228 -0.84 3.58 18.53
CA ILE A 228 0.15 4.37 19.30
C ILE A 228 1.56 4.12 18.74
N LYS A 229 1.93 2.85 18.51
CA LYS A 229 3.22 2.48 17.93
C LYS A 229 3.43 3.11 16.55
N ALA A 230 2.37 3.17 15.74
CA ALA A 230 2.37 3.78 14.42
C ALA A 230 2.25 5.31 14.44
N LYS A 231 2.20 5.94 15.63
CA LYS A 231 2.01 7.39 15.82
C LYS A 231 0.76 7.92 15.11
N LYS A 232 -0.32 7.15 15.13
CA LYS A 232 -1.64 7.51 14.59
C LYS A 232 -2.59 8.05 15.66
N ALA A 233 -2.37 7.64 16.91
CA ALA A 233 -3.10 8.16 18.06
C ALA A 233 -2.20 8.24 19.28
N ASP A 234 -2.56 9.10 20.24
CA ASP A 234 -1.94 9.11 21.56
C ASP A 234 -2.59 8.09 22.53
N THR A 235 -2.07 8.02 23.76
CA THR A 235 -2.59 7.12 24.79
C THR A 235 -4.00 7.48 25.28
N LYS A 236 -4.48 8.69 24.98
CA LYS A 236 -5.82 9.18 25.33
C LYS A 236 -6.84 8.92 24.21
N GLY A 237 -6.39 8.47 23.04
CA GLY A 237 -7.24 8.23 21.89
C GLY A 237 -7.46 9.47 21.03
N ASN A 238 -6.59 10.48 21.12
CA ASN A 238 -6.60 11.59 20.18
C ASN A 238 -5.93 11.16 18.89
N ILE A 239 -6.60 11.34 17.74
CA ILE A 239 -6.02 11.06 16.42
C ILE A 239 -5.00 12.15 16.08
N LEU A 240 -3.80 11.72 15.74
CA LEU A 240 -2.71 12.62 15.35
C LEU A 240 -2.91 13.04 13.89
N GLY A 241 -2.85 14.35 13.62
CA GLY A 241 -3.10 14.92 12.30
C GLY A 241 -4.55 15.28 12.00
N ALA A 242 -5.49 15.04 12.92
CA ALA A 242 -6.83 15.61 12.85
C ALA A 242 -6.74 17.14 13.04
N LYS A 243 -7.43 17.92 12.20
CA LYS A 243 -7.57 19.36 12.43
C LYS A 243 -8.44 19.56 13.67
N GLN A 244 -7.92 20.29 14.66
CA GLN A 244 -8.71 20.76 15.81
C GLN A 244 -9.68 21.85 15.38
#